data_AF-A0AAD1T2M8-F1
#
_entry.id   AF-A0AAD1T2M8-F1
#
_cell.length_a   1.000
_cell.length_b   1.000
_cell.length_c   1.000
_cell.angle_alpha   90.00
_cell.angle_beta   90.00
_cell.angle_gamma   90.00
#
_symmetry.space_group_name_H-M   'P 1'
#
loop_
_entity.id
_entity.type
_entity.pdbx_description
1 polymer ?
#
loop_
_entity_poly.entity_id
_entity_poly.type
_entity_poly.pdbx_seq_one_letter_code
_entity_poly.pdbx_strand_id
1 'polypeptide(L)'
;MLLPEFKEQLLRASRTSDMPDPYGQIKIFVDLSAATLQFRKNLTPITSTLRDQNVAYRWGYPAKLLVHHREALHAITSLELGITKLKD
;
A
#
# COMPACT_ATOMS: atom_id res chain seq x y z
N MET A 1 -13.97 5.04 -19.91
CA MET A 1 -13.12 4.18 -19.05
C MET A 1 -11.69 4.64 -19.27
N LEU A 2 -10.99 5.11 -18.24
CA LEU A 2 -9.57 5.45 -18.37
C LEU A 2 -8.78 4.15 -18.62
N LEU A 3 -7.78 4.19 -19.49
CA LEU A 3 -6.87 3.07 -19.67
C LEU A 3 -6.22 2.73 -18.31
N PRO A 4 -6.03 1.44 -17.96
CA PRO A 4 -5.43 1.04 -16.68
C PRO A 4 -4.12 1.78 -16.38
N GLU A 5 -3.30 1.98 -17.39
CA GLU A 5 -2.03 2.71 -17.30
C GLU A 5 -2.21 4.18 -16.95
N PHE A 6 -3.20 4.85 -17.53
CA PHE A 6 -3.49 6.25 -17.24
C PHE A 6 -3.96 6.43 -15.79
N LYS A 7 -4.81 5.52 -15.29
CA LYS A 7 -5.21 5.48 -13.88
C LYS A 7 -3.98 5.37 -12.97
N GLU A 8 -3.05 4.48 -13.29
CA GLU A 8 -1.82 4.31 -12.50
C GLU A 8 -0.92 5.55 -12.55
N GLN A 9 -0.73 6.15 -13.72
CA GLN A 9 0.07 7.36 -13.88
C GLN A 9 -0.50 8.51 -13.06
N LEU A 10 -1.82 8.73 -13.12
CA LEU A 10 -2.50 9.78 -12.36
C LEU A 10 -2.37 9.56 -10.84
N LEU A 11 -2.55 8.33 -10.36
CA LEU A 11 -2.38 7.98 -8.95
C LEU A 11 -0.93 8.12 -8.45
N ARG A 12 0.06 7.95 -9.34
CA ARG A 12 1.47 8.18 -9.01
C ARG A 12 1.75 9.68 -8.93
N ALA A 13 1.33 10.44 -9.94
CA ALA A 13 1.50 11.89 -9.99
C ALA A 13 0.83 12.60 -8.80
N SER A 14 -0.37 12.16 -8.40
CA SER A 14 -1.10 12.74 -7.26
C SER A 14 -0.46 12.48 -5.89
N ARG A 15 0.59 11.64 -5.82
CA ARG A 15 1.34 11.39 -4.59
C ARG A 15 2.65 12.15 -4.53
N THR A 16 3.17 12.58 -5.68
CA THR A 16 4.46 13.27 -5.82
C THR A 16 4.31 14.78 -5.95
N SER A 17 3.14 15.24 -6.37
CA SER A 17 2.86 16.64 -6.67
C SER A 17 1.62 17.09 -5.93
N ASP A 18 1.66 18.29 -5.36
CA ASP A 18 0.47 18.93 -4.82
C ASP A 18 -0.48 19.32 -5.94
N MET A 19 -1.77 19.26 -5.65
CA MET A 19 -2.78 19.75 -6.58
C MET A 19 -2.69 21.28 -6.65
N PRO A 20 -2.84 21.88 -7.84
CA PRO A 20 -2.81 23.34 -7.98
C PRO A 20 -3.97 23.98 -7.20
N ASP A 21 -3.78 25.22 -6.75
CA ASP A 21 -4.84 25.99 -6.13
C ASP A 21 -6.08 26.10 -7.04
N PRO A 22 -7.30 26.01 -6.49
CA PRO A 22 -7.65 25.90 -5.06
C PRO A 22 -7.71 24.46 -4.51
N TYR A 23 -7.18 23.47 -5.24
CA TYR A 23 -7.43 22.05 -4.99
C TYR A 23 -6.39 21.36 -4.09
N GLY A 24 -5.46 22.09 -3.47
CA GLY A 24 -4.35 21.53 -2.69
C GLY A 24 -4.75 20.55 -1.57
N GLN A 25 -6.00 20.59 -1.10
CA GLN A 25 -6.51 19.68 -0.07
C GLN A 25 -7.10 18.37 -0.62
N ILE A 26 -7.32 18.26 -1.94
CA ILE A 26 -7.93 17.09 -2.56
C ILE A 26 -6.91 15.96 -2.61
N LYS A 27 -7.29 14.79 -2.07
CA LYS A 27 -6.49 13.56 -2.13
C LYS A 27 -7.16 12.54 -3.03
N ILE A 28 -6.40 11.98 -3.96
CA ILE A 28 -6.88 10.96 -4.89
C ILE A 28 -6.48 9.58 -4.36
N PHE A 29 -7.47 8.72 -4.21
CA PHE A 29 -7.29 7.35 -3.75
C PHE A 29 -7.71 6.34 -4.83
N VAL A 30 -7.19 5.13 -4.70
CA VAL A 30 -7.67 3.99 -5.49
C VAL A 30 -9.04 3.59 -4.97
N ASP A 31 -9.98 3.39 -5.89
CA ASP A 31 -11.24 2.74 -5.55
C ASP A 31 -10.99 1.27 -5.18
N LEU A 32 -11.27 0.91 -3.93
CA LEU A 32 -11.04 -0.40 -3.35
C LEU A 32 -12.32 -0.87 -2.66
N SER A 33 -12.63 -2.17 -2.80
CA SER A 33 -13.77 -2.76 -2.11
C SER A 33 -13.61 -2.67 -0.59
N ALA A 34 -14.74 -2.64 0.14
CA ALA A 34 -14.75 -2.64 1.60
C ALA A 34 -13.96 -3.82 2.20
N ALA A 35 -14.07 -5.01 1.59
CA ALA A 35 -13.31 -6.19 2.00
C ALA A 35 -11.79 -5.97 1.88
N THR A 36 -11.34 -5.30 0.80
CA THR A 36 -9.93 -4.96 0.62
C THR A 36 -9.45 -3.94 1.65
N LEU A 37 -10.25 -2.92 1.93
CA LEU A 37 -9.93 -1.94 2.96
C LEU A 37 -9.82 -2.59 4.35
N GLN A 38 -10.75 -3.50 4.68
CA GLN A 38 -10.72 -4.24 5.94
C GLN A 38 -9.47 -5.13 6.04
N PHE A 39 -9.12 -5.82 4.96
CA PHE A 39 -7.89 -6.60 4.91
C PHE A 39 -6.65 -5.74 5.22
N ARG A 40 -6.56 -4.54 4.64
CA ARG A 40 -5.44 -3.62 4.90
C ARG A 40 -5.39 -3.17 6.35
N LYS A 41 -6.55 -2.91 6.97
CA LYS A 41 -6.67 -2.60 8.42
C LYS A 41 -6.20 -3.75 9.30
N ASN A 42 -6.49 -5.00 8.92
CA ASN A 42 -6.06 -6.17 9.70
C ASN A 42 -4.53 -6.33 9.72
N LEU A 43 -3.81 -5.82 8.72
CA LEU A 43 -2.35 -5.80 8.69
C LEU A 43 -1.73 -4.53 9.30
N THR A 44 -2.53 -3.65 9.92
CA THR A 44 -2.04 -2.46 10.62
C THR A 44 -0.90 -2.77 11.61
N PRO A 45 -0.96 -3.85 12.42
CA PRO A 45 0.14 -4.19 13.33
C PRO A 45 1.48 -4.38 12.59
N ILE A 46 1.48 -5.13 11.48
CA ILE A 46 2.68 -5.34 10.65
C ILE A 46 3.16 -4.02 10.05
N THR A 47 2.26 -3.26 9.42
CA THR A 47 2.68 -2.00 8.76
C THR A 47 3.17 -0.94 9.74
N SER A 48 2.73 -0.99 11.00
CA SER A 48 3.22 -0.10 12.05
C SER A 48 4.66 -0.46 12.40
N THR A 49 4.94 -1.74 12.67
CA THR A 49 6.31 -2.21 12.91
C THR A 49 7.25 -1.91 11.75
N LEU A 50 6.82 -2.16 10.51
CA LEU A 50 7.63 -1.84 9.32
C LEU A 50 7.93 -0.34 9.23
N ARG A 51 6.96 0.52 9.55
CA ARG A 51 7.17 1.97 9.58
C ARG A 51 8.15 2.37 10.68
N ASP A 52 8.01 1.81 11.87
CA ASP A 52 8.86 2.10 13.03
C ASP A 52 10.32 1.68 12.76
N GLN A 53 10.51 0.61 11.99
CA GLN A 53 11.82 0.11 11.56
C GLN A 53 12.31 0.73 10.24
N ASN A 54 11.59 1.69 9.68
CA ASN A 54 11.89 2.33 8.40
C ASN A 54 12.06 1.34 7.22
N VAL A 55 11.32 0.23 7.25
CA VAL A 55 11.29 -0.78 6.19
C VAL A 55 10.25 -0.40 5.14
N ALA A 56 10.69 -0.22 3.89
CA ALA A 56 9.81 0.10 2.79
C ALA A 56 8.85 -1.05 2.47
N TYR A 57 7.57 -0.73 2.32
CA TYR A 57 6.53 -1.66 1.90
C TYR A 57 5.58 -1.01 0.89
N ARG A 58 4.89 -1.84 0.10
CA ARG A 58 3.86 -1.38 -0.84
C ARG A 58 2.65 -2.29 -0.86
N TRP A 59 1.47 -1.72 -1.09
CA TRP A 59 0.26 -2.50 -1.31
C TRP A 59 0.20 -3.02 -2.75
N GLY A 60 0.10 -4.34 -2.90
CA GLY A 60 -0.23 -4.99 -4.17
C GLY A 60 -1.74 -5.21 -4.31
N TYR A 61 -2.25 -5.09 -5.53
CA TYR A 61 -3.65 -5.39 -5.85
C TYR A 61 -3.92 -6.90 -5.80
N PRO A 62 -5.13 -7.35 -5.40
CA PRO A 62 -6.16 -6.55 -4.71
C PRO A 62 -5.80 -6.31 -3.23
N ALA A 63 -5.31 -7.34 -2.55
CA ALA A 63 -5.10 -7.34 -1.11
C ALA A 63 -3.85 -8.16 -0.72
N LYS A 64 -2.65 -7.59 -0.93
CA LYS A 64 -1.40 -8.14 -0.41
C LYS A 64 -0.43 -7.03 -0.04
N LEU A 65 0.35 -7.24 1.00
CA LEU A 65 1.43 -6.34 1.40
C LEU A 65 2.74 -6.89 0.86
N LEU A 66 3.45 -6.10 0.05
CA LEU A 66 4.73 -6.45 -0.52
C LEU A 66 5.83 -5.78 0.29
N VAL A 67 6.75 -6.57 0.83
CA VAL A 67 7.84 -6.11 1.71
C VAL A 67 9.15 -6.71 1.23
N HIS A 68 10.19 -5.87 1.15
CA HIS A 68 11.55 -6.36 0.98
C HIS A 68 12.13 -6.68 2.36
N HIS A 69 12.47 -7.94 2.59
CA HIS A 69 13.10 -8.39 3.83
C HIS A 69 14.15 -9.44 3.46
N ARG A 70 15.38 -9.30 3.99
CA ARG A 70 16.49 -10.26 3.75
C ARG A 70 16.70 -10.60 2.27
N GLU A 71 16.83 -9.56 1.45
CA GLU A 71 17.06 -9.68 0.00
C GLU A 71 15.93 -10.33 -0.82
N ALA A 72 14.83 -10.73 -0.16
CA ALA A 72 13.67 -11.32 -0.81
C ALA A 72 12.45 -10.40 -0.76
N LEU A 73 11.64 -10.45 -1.82
CA LEU A 73 10.33 -9.82 -1.87
C LEU A 73 9.29 -10.79 -1.31
N HIS A 74 8.68 -10.45 -0.19
CA HIS A 74 7.60 -11.23 0.41
C HIS A 74 6.24 -10.64 0.08
N ALA A 75 5.30 -11.51 -0.30
CA ALA A 75 3.89 -11.16 -0.44
C ALA A 75 3.12 -11.66 0.80
N ILE A 76 2.75 -10.73 1.67
CA ILE A 76 2.03 -10.99 2.90
C ILE A 76 0.53 -10.87 2.62
N THR A 77 -0.17 -11.99 2.75
CA THR A 77 -1.62 -12.14 2.51
C THR A 77 -2.41 -12.43 3.78
N SER A 78 -1.77 -12.46 4.94
CA SER A 78 -2.43 -12.57 6.25
C SER A 78 -1.50 -12.07 7.37
N LEU A 79 -2.06 -11.84 8.56
CA LEU A 79 -1.27 -11.42 9.72
C LEU A 79 -0.29 -12.50 10.16
N GLU A 80 -0.74 -13.75 10.18
CA GLU A 80 0.03 -14.93 10.58
C GLU A 80 1.21 -15.17 9.64
N LEU A 81 0.99 -15.06 8.33
CA LEU A 81 2.07 -15.17 7.33
C LEU A 81 3.07 -14.03 7.50
N GLY A 82 2.61 -12.82 7.76
CA GLY A 82 3.48 -11.66 7.97
C GLY A 82 4.36 -11.82 9.20
N ILE A 83 3.77 -12.25 10.32
CA ILE A 83 4.53 -12.58 11.53
C ILE A 83 5.56 -13.68 11.21
N THR A 84 5.16 -14.75 10.54
CA THR A 84 6.07 -15.86 10.21
C THR A 84 7.23 -15.43 9.31
N LYS A 85 6.99 -14.57 8.31
CA LYS A 85 8.02 -14.14 7.35
C LYS A 85 8.94 -13.02 7.85
N LEU A 86 8.53 -12.29 8.89
CA LEU A 86 9.24 -11.10 9.38
C LEU A 86 9.82 -11.27 10.80
N LYS A 87 9.67 -12.44 11.43
CA LYS A 87 10.10 -12.67 12.83
C LYS A 87 11.54 -13.13 12.98
N ASP A 88 12.16 -13.66 11.92
CA ASP A 88 13.57 -14.07 11.94
C ASP A 88 14.47 -12.92 11.53
#